data_AF-K1ZJU2-F1
#
_entry.id   AF-K1ZJU2-F1
#
_cell.length_a   1.000
_cell.length_b   1.000
_cell.length_c   1.000
_cell.angle_alpha   90.00
_cell.angle_beta   90.00
_cell.angle_gamma   90.00
#
_symmetry.space_group_name_H-M   'P 1'
#
loop_
_entity.id
_entity.type
_entity.pdbx_description
1 polymer ?
#
loop_
_entity_poly.entity_id
_entity_poly.type
_entity_poly.pdbx_seq_one_letter_code
_entity_poly.pdbx_strand_id
1 'polypeptide(L)'
;MDKKTKIISIVETIADIFEIGDIVKVDLYDKLMTFDNERLFSVAKLLVDYKENQTNLLNNLSNNLKITQNKIIELNEKKQLLNDKDDILNNL
;
A
#
# COMPACT_ATOMS: atom_id res chain seq x y z
N MET A 1 27.02 6.76 8.93
CA MET A 1 26.69 6.63 7.50
C MET A 1 27.09 7.92 6.79
N ASP A 2 27.94 7.83 5.76
CA ASP A 2 28.40 8.97 4.97
C ASP A 2 27.29 9.52 4.05
N LYS A 3 27.47 10.73 3.52
CA LYS A 3 26.46 11.45 2.73
C LYS A 3 26.05 10.69 1.47
N LYS A 4 26.99 10.04 0.77
CA LYS A 4 26.70 9.31 -0.47
C LYS A 4 25.79 8.11 -0.18
N THR A 5 26.11 7.35 0.86
CA THR A 5 25.29 6.21 1.28
C THR A 5 23.86 6.64 1.70
N LYS A 6 23.71 7.80 2.35
CA LYS A 6 22.38 8.38 2.66
C LYS A 6 21.57 8.68 1.41
N ILE A 7 22.20 9.31 0.42
CA ILE A 7 21.53 9.68 -0.82
C ILE A 7 21.13 8.43 -1.61
N ILE A 8 22.01 7.45 -1.73
CA ILE A 8 21.69 6.16 -2.38
C ILE A 8 20.45 5.54 -1.73
N SER A 9 20.41 5.48 -0.39
CA SER A 9 19.25 4.94 0.32
C SER A 9 17.96 5.71 0.04
N ILE A 10 18.01 7.04 -0.02
CA ILE A 10 16.85 7.89 -0.36
C ILE A 10 16.40 7.62 -1.80
N VAL A 11 17.32 7.59 -2.76
CA VAL A 11 17.03 7.34 -4.18
C VAL A 11 16.39 5.96 -4.36
N GLU A 12 16.96 4.91 -3.77
CA GLU A 12 16.39 3.57 -3.86
C GLU A 12 15.01 3.48 -3.19
N THR A 13 14.79 4.21 -2.09
CA THR A 13 13.47 4.25 -1.45
C THR A 13 12.44 4.95 -2.33
N ILE A 14 12.81 6.05 -3.00
CA ILE A 14 11.93 6.74 -3.97
C ILE A 14 11.66 5.81 -5.16
N ALA A 15 12.68 5.08 -5.64
CA ALA A 15 12.52 4.12 -6.71
C ALA A 15 11.56 2.98 -6.39
N ASP A 16 11.67 2.42 -5.18
CA ASP A 16 10.76 1.38 -4.68
C ASP A 16 9.31 1.90 -4.58
N ILE A 17 9.12 3.13 -4.09
CA ILE A 17 7.78 3.70 -3.87
C ILE A 17 7.08 4.10 -5.18
N PHE A 18 7.82 4.69 -6.12
CA PHE A 18 7.26 5.29 -7.33
C PHE A 18 7.55 4.49 -8.61
N GLU A 19 8.20 3.33 -8.48
CA GLU A 19 8.58 2.46 -9.58
C GLU A 19 9.35 3.19 -10.70
N ILE A 20 10.26 4.08 -10.31
CA ILE A 20 11.06 4.86 -11.27
C ILE A 20 12.29 4.08 -11.78
N GLY A 21 12.55 4.18 -13.08
CA GLY A 21 13.68 3.51 -13.74
C GLY A 21 15.03 4.23 -13.55
N ASP A 22 16.11 3.54 -13.95
CA ASP A 22 17.51 3.92 -13.64
C ASP A 22 17.91 5.32 -14.12
N ILE A 23 17.43 5.77 -15.28
CA ILE A 23 17.72 7.13 -15.79
C ILE A 23 17.24 8.20 -14.79
N VAL A 24 16.05 8.00 -14.24
CA VAL A 24 15.45 8.93 -13.27
C VAL A 24 16.18 8.85 -11.92
N LYS A 25 16.69 7.67 -11.54
CA LYS A 25 17.49 7.48 -10.31
C LYS A 25 18.79 8.28 -10.36
N VAL A 26 19.49 8.28 -11.49
CA VAL A 26 20.74 9.03 -11.68
C VAL A 26 20.49 10.53 -11.51
N ASP A 27 19.46 11.07 -12.17
CA ASP A 27 19.07 12.49 -12.02
C ASP A 27 18.73 12.87 -10.57
N LEU A 28 18.04 11.97 -9.86
CA LEU A 28 17.69 12.15 -8.45
C LEU A 28 18.92 12.14 -7.55
N TYR A 29 19.86 11.22 -7.79
CA TYR A 29 21.13 11.17 -7.07
C TYR A 29 21.89 12.48 -7.20
N ASP A 30 22.06 12.98 -8.43
CA ASP A 30 22.79 14.22 -8.71
C ASP A 30 22.13 15.42 -8.04
N LYS A 31 20.80 15.53 -8.11
CA LYS A 31 20.05 16.58 -7.41
C LYS A 31 20.24 16.51 -5.89
N LEU A 32 20.11 15.33 -5.29
CA LEU A 32 20.24 15.15 -3.84
C LEU A 32 21.67 15.36 -3.34
N MET A 33 22.70 15.15 -4.18
CA MET A 33 24.09 15.47 -3.83
C MET A 33 24.31 16.96 -3.51
N THR A 34 23.48 17.85 -4.09
CA THR A 34 23.51 19.29 -3.81
C THR A 34 22.89 19.66 -2.46
N PHE A 35 22.14 18.77 -1.82
CA PHE A 35 21.44 19.07 -0.56
C PHE A 35 22.41 19.02 0.62
N ASP A 36 22.19 19.85 1.62
CA ASP A 36 22.83 19.70 2.92
C ASP A 36 22.25 18.50 3.69
N ASN A 37 22.87 18.17 4.83
CA ASN A 37 22.43 17.02 5.64
C ASN A 37 21.03 17.23 6.26
N GLU A 38 20.62 18.46 6.54
CA GLU A 38 19.31 18.75 7.14
C GLU A 38 18.19 18.48 6.14
N ARG A 39 18.34 18.98 4.91
CA ARG A 39 17.42 18.70 3.80
C ARG A 39 17.34 17.22 3.50
N LEU A 40 18.47 16.50 3.50
CA LEU A 40 18.48 15.05 3.31
C LEU A 40 17.72 14.34 4.44
N PHE A 41 17.85 14.79 5.68
CA PHE A 41 17.09 14.25 6.80
C PHE A 41 15.58 14.53 6.64
N SER A 42 15.19 15.73 6.22
CA SER A 42 13.79 16.06 5.95
C SER A 42 13.18 15.19 4.85
N VAL A 43 13.91 14.96 3.75
CA VAL A 43 13.45 14.07 2.67
C VAL A 43 13.29 12.65 3.17
N ALA A 44 14.28 12.12 3.90
CA ALA A 44 14.20 10.78 4.47
C ALA A 44 12.99 10.63 5.42
N LYS A 45 12.74 11.63 6.27
CA LYS A 45 11.58 11.65 7.16
C LYS A 45 10.26 11.62 6.39
N LEU A 46 10.11 12.46 5.36
CA LEU A 46 8.91 12.50 4.53
C LEU A 46 8.64 11.14 3.86
N LEU A 47 9.68 10.43 3.43
CA LEU A 47 9.54 9.10 2.84
C LEU A 47 9.09 8.05 3.85
N VAL A 48 9.60 8.12 5.10
CA VAL A 48 9.15 7.25 6.20
C VAL A 48 7.68 7.51 6.51
N ASP A 49 7.30 8.77 6.72
CA ASP A 49 5.92 9.17 7.01
C ASP A 49 4.97 8.74 5.87
N TYR A 50 5.40 8.89 4.61
CA TYR A 50 4.64 8.43 3.46
C TYR A 50 4.46 6.90 3.46
N LYS A 51 5.54 6.14 3.71
CA LYS A 51 5.51 4.67 3.74
C LYS A 51 4.63 4.13 4.86
N GLU A 52 4.69 4.74 6.04
CA GLU A 52 3.81 4.40 7.17
C GLU A 52 2.34 4.67 6.82
N ASN A 53 2.02 5.82 6.23
CA ASN A 53 0.67 6.14 5.80
C ASN A 53 0.13 5.18 4.74
N GLN A 54 0.94 4.83 3.73
CA GLN A 54 0.56 3.84 2.72
C GLN A 54 0.33 2.46 3.32
N THR A 55 1.18 2.03 4.25
CA THR A 55 1.03 0.74 4.95
C THR A 55 -0.26 0.70 5.76
N ASN A 56 -0.58 1.77 6.49
CA ASN A 56 -1.82 1.88 7.26
C ASN A 56 -3.06 1.87 6.34
N LEU A 57 -3.01 2.59 5.23
CA LEU A 57 -4.09 2.59 4.24
C LEU A 57 -4.31 1.19 3.66
N LEU A 58 -3.23 0.50 3.28
CA LEU A 58 -3.28 -0.85 2.73
C LEU A 58 -3.87 -1.85 3.74
N ASN A 59 -3.43 -1.78 5.01
CA ASN A 59 -3.96 -2.62 6.08
C ASN A 59 -5.46 -2.37 6.32
N ASN A 60 -5.89 -1.10 6.31
CA ASN A 60 -7.30 -0.75 6.45
C ASN A 60 -8.14 -1.24 5.27
N LEU A 61 -7.65 -1.08 4.03
CA LEU A 61 -8.30 -1.62 2.83
C LEU A 61 -8.42 -3.14 2.89
N SER A 62 -7.33 -3.83 3.26
CA SER A 62 -7.29 -5.29 3.42
C SER A 62 -8.33 -5.78 4.44
N ASN A 63 -8.41 -5.13 5.61
CA ASN A 63 -9.39 -5.45 6.64
C ASN A 63 -10.83 -5.24 6.15
N ASN A 64 -11.11 -4.11 5.50
CA ASN A 64 -12.45 -3.81 4.96
C ASN A 64 -12.87 -4.79 3.86
N LEU A 65 -11.93 -5.19 2.99
CA LEU A 65 -12.17 -6.21 1.98
C LEU A 65 -12.52 -7.56 2.62
N LYS A 66 -11.78 -7.98 3.66
CA LYS A 66 -12.07 -9.22 4.39
C LYS A 66 -13.46 -9.20 5.05
N ILE A 67 -13.84 -8.08 5.68
CA ILE A 67 -15.18 -7.91 6.27
C ILE A 67 -16.26 -8.02 5.18
N THR A 68 -16.03 -7.39 4.02
CA THR A 68 -16.97 -7.43 2.89
C THR A 68 -17.11 -8.84 2.33
N GLN A 69 -16.01 -9.57 2.17
CA GLN A 69 -16.00 -10.97 1.72
C GLN A 69 -16.83 -11.86 2.66
N ASN A 70 -16.65 -11.72 3.98
CA ASN A 70 -17.43 -12.50 4.95
C ASN A 70 -18.94 -12.23 4.84
N LYS A 71 -19.33 -10.96 4.65
CA LYS A 71 -20.75 -10.61 4.44
C LYS A 71 -21.32 -11.22 3.15
N ILE A 72 -20.53 -11.26 2.08
CA ILE A 72 -20.95 -11.89 0.82
C ILE A 72 -21.19 -13.39 1.03
N ILE A 73 -20.31 -14.08 1.76
CA ILE A 73 -20.47 -15.49 2.10
C ILE A 73 -21.76 -15.71 2.90
N GLU A 74 -21.99 -14.94 3.95
CA GLU A 74 -23.20 -15.03 4.78
C GLU A 74 -24.49 -14.81 3.96
N LEU A 75 -24.50 -13.82 3.05
CA LEU A 75 -25.64 -13.55 2.18
C LEU A 75 -25.89 -14.70 1.19
N ASN A 76 -24.85 -15.34 0.68
CA ASN A 76 -24.98 -16.51 -0.19
C ASN A 76 -25.55 -17.72 0.56
N GLU A 77 -25.12 -17.98 1.79
CA GLU A 77 -25.67 -19.03 2.65
C GLU A 77 -27.16 -18.79 2.95
N LYS A 78 -27.54 -17.53 3.28
CA LYS A 78 -28.94 -17.16 3.49
C LYS A 78 -29.79 -17.30 2.24
N LYS A 79 -29.25 -16.93 1.08
CA LYS A 79 -29.94 -17.12 -0.21
C LYS A 79 -30.22 -18.60 -0.47
N GLN A 80 -29.25 -19.49 -0.20
CA GLN A 80 -29.44 -20.93 -0.36
C GLN A 80 -30.57 -21.45 0.55
N LEU A 81 -30.57 -21.04 1.82
CA LEU A 81 -31.64 -21.42 2.77
C LEU A 81 -33.03 -20.95 2.34
N LEU A 82 -33.13 -19.78 1.68
CA LEU A 82 -34.41 -19.30 1.14
C LEU A 82 -34.86 -20.14 -0.05
N ASN A 83 -33.96 -20.43 -0.99
CA ASN A 83 -34.26 -21.31 -2.12
C ASN A 83 -34.74 -22.69 -1.65
N ASP A 84 -34.03 -23.30 -0.69
CA ASP A 84 -34.41 -24.61 -0.16
C ASP A 84 -35.81 -24.60 0.48
N LYS A 85 -36.18 -23.49 1.13
CA LYS A 85 -37.52 -23.30 1.71
C LYS A 85 -38.60 -23.11 0.64
N ASP A 86 -38.32 -22.32 -0.39
CA ASP A 86 -39.23 -22.11 -1.51
C ASP A 86 -39.48 -23.42 -2.26
N ASP A 87 -38.44 -24.24 -2.44
CA ASP A 87 -38.55 -25.58 -3.04
C ASP A 87 -39.42 -26.51 -2.18
N ILE A 88 -39.28 -26.51 -0.85
CA ILE A 88 -40.18 -27.27 0.04
C ILE A 88 -41.62 -26.79 -0.11
N LEU A 89 -41.84 -25.49 -0.12
CA LEU A 89 -43.18 -24.91 -0.18
C LEU A 89 -43.89 -25.19 -1.51
N ASN A 90 -43.15 -25.18 -2.62
CA ASN A 90 -43.67 -25.52 -3.95
C ASN A 90 -43.97 -27.02 -4.11
N ASN A 91 -43.40 -27.88 -3.26
CA ASN A 91 -43.63 -29.32 -3.26
C ASN A 91 -44.76 -29.76 -2.28
N LEU A 92 -45.35 -28.82 -1.53
CA LEU A 92 -46.51 -29.04 -0.64
C LEU A 92 -47.83 -28.64 -1.34
#